data_AF-A0A258BPD6-F1
#
_entry.id   AF-A0A258BPD6-F1
#
_cell.length_a   1.000
_cell.length_b   1.000
_cell.length_c   1.000
_cell.angle_alpha   90.00
_cell.angle_beta   90.00
_cell.angle_gamma   90.00
#
_symmetry.space_group_name_H-M   'P 1'
#
loop_
_entity.id
_entity.type
_entity.pdbx_description
1 polymer ?
#
loop_
_entity_poly.entity_id
_entity_poly.type
_entity_poly.pdbx_seq_one_letter_code
_entity_poly.pdbx_strand_id
1 'polypeptide(L)' 'MKNAQKLAKELRAVAGDSIEILGPTPAFYERQHDTYRWQLVIKAKRRSALVDLLKHVPPTHWQYEL' A
#
# COMPACT_ATOMS: atom_id res chain seq x y z
N MET A 1 -0.03 -2.08 -12.59
CA MET A 1 0.49 -0.77 -12.11
C MET A 1 -0.62 0.21 -11.71
N LYS A 2 -1.66 0.42 -12.54
CA LYS A 2 -2.76 1.40 -12.27
C LYS A 2 -3.45 1.22 -10.91
N ASN A 3 -3.69 -0.01 -10.46
CA ASN A 3 -4.38 -0.28 -9.20
C ASN A 3 -3.57 0.14 -7.96
N ALA A 4 -2.25 -0.10 -7.96
CA ALA A 4 -1.38 0.31 -6.85
C ALA A 4 -1.17 1.83 -6.79
N GLN A 5 -1.12 2.50 -7.94
CA GLN A 5 -1.11 3.96 -7.99
C GLN A 5 -2.44 4.55 -7.48
N LYS A 6 -3.57 3.94 -7.86
CA LYS A 6 -4.89 4.35 -7.39
C LYS A 6 -5.02 4.19 -5.88
N LEU A 7 -4.66 3.03 -5.34
CA LEU A 7 -4.67 2.79 -3.91
C LEU A 7 -3.71 3.74 -3.17
N ALA A 8 -2.50 3.95 -3.68
CA ALA A 8 -1.57 4.92 -3.07
C ALA A 8 -2.15 6.34 -3.01
N LYS A 9 -2.88 6.76 -4.06
CA LYS A 9 -3.54 8.07 -4.10
C LYS A 9 -4.68 8.15 -3.10
N GLU A 10 -5.51 7.09 -3.00
CA GLU A 10 -6.60 7.01 -2.02
C GLU A 10 -6.06 7.04 -0.60
N LEU A 11 -5.02 6.23 -0.30
CA LEU A 11 -4.37 6.21 1.01
C LEU A 11 -3.69 7.54 1.35
N ARG A 12 -3.09 8.24 0.38
CA ARG A 12 -2.54 9.59 0.58
C ARG A 12 -3.61 10.63 0.89
N ALA A 13 -4.83 10.48 0.38
CA ALA A 13 -5.92 11.41 0.66
C ALA A 13 -6.46 11.27 2.09
N VAL A 14 -6.37 10.07 2.69
CA VAL A 14 -6.77 9.81 4.09
C VAL A 14 -5.59 9.82 5.06
N ALA A 15 -4.35 9.79 4.56
CA ALA A 15 -3.15 9.84 5.37
C ALA A 15 -3.00 11.23 6.01
N GLY A 16 -2.97 11.28 7.35
CA GLY A 16 -2.54 12.48 8.07
C GLY A 16 -1.01 12.65 8.04
N ASP A 17 -0.52 13.80 8.51
CA ASP A 17 0.90 14.21 8.48
C ASP A 17 1.88 13.21 9.13
N SER A 18 1.38 12.27 9.92
CA SER A 18 2.19 11.24 10.59
C SER A 18 2.45 9.97 9.76
N ILE A 19 1.94 9.91 8.53
CA ILE A 19 2.00 8.74 7.64
C ILE A 19 2.78 9.10 6.37
N GLU A 20 3.83 8.35 6.09
CA GLU A 20 4.66 8.47 4.90
C GLU A 20 4.45 7.25 3.99
N ILE A 21 3.98 7.49 2.77
CA ILE A 21 3.68 6.43 1.78
C ILE A 21 4.78 6.41 0.72
N LEU A 22 5.63 5.37 0.80
CA LEU A 22 6.73 5.10 -0.11
C LEU A 22 6.29 4.05 -1.16
N GLY A 23 6.44 4.40 -2.44
CA GLY A 23 6.04 3.54 -3.57
C GLY A 23 4.66 3.90 -4.14
N PRO A 24 4.30 3.37 -5.32
CA PRO A 24 4.32 1.94 -5.63
C PRO A 24 5.66 1.48 -6.19
N THR A 25 6.37 0.67 -5.42
CA THR A 25 7.63 0.07 -5.84
C THR A 25 7.29 -1.27 -6.50
N PRO A 26 7.80 -1.56 -7.72
CA PRO A 26 7.64 -2.89 -8.30
C PRO A 26 8.28 -3.91 -7.35
N ALA A 27 7.52 -4.93 -6.94
CA ALA A 27 8.09 -6.01 -6.14
C ALA A 27 9.05 -6.80 -7.06
N PHE A 28 10.32 -6.87 -6.68
CA PHE A 28 11.35 -7.59 -7.43
C PHE A 28 11.14 -9.10 -7.24
N TYR A 29 10.25 -9.68 -8.03
CA TYR A 29 10.15 -11.12 -8.20
C TYR A 29 10.36 -11.48 -9.66
N GLU A 30 11.20 -12.49 -9.88
CA GLU A 30 11.30 -13.22 -11.14
C GLU A 30 9.90 -13.60 -11.63
N ARG A 31 9.65 -13.36 -12.92
CA ARG A 31 8.38 -13.69 -13.58
C ARG A 31 8.08 -15.18 -13.41
N GLN A 32 7.17 -15.53 -12.51
CA GLN A 32 6.37 -16.75 -12.64
C GLN A 32 4.98 -16.35 -13.13
N HIS A 33 4.62 -16.78 -14.34
CA HIS A 33 3.27 -16.72 -14.90
C HIS A 33 2.60 -15.32 -14.92
N ASP A 34 3.18 -14.38 -15.67
CA ASP A 34 2.53 -13.12 -16.14
C ASP A 34 1.88 -12.19 -15.11
N THR A 35 2.09 -12.39 -13.80
CA THR A 35 1.46 -11.55 -12.76
C THR A 35 2.45 -10.55 -12.16
N TYR A 36 2.18 -9.27 -12.38
CA TYR A 36 2.94 -8.18 -11.74
C TYR A 36 2.39 -7.90 -10.34
N ARG A 37 3.19 -8.20 -9.31
CA ARG A 37 2.89 -7.79 -7.92
C ARG A 37 3.48 -6.41 -7.65
N TRP A 38 2.67 -5.55 -7.06
CA TRP A 38 3.05 -4.18 -6.69
C TRP A 38 2.97 -4.06 -5.18
N GLN A 39 4.01 -3.53 -4.56
CA GLN A 39 4.05 -3.33 -3.12
C GLN A 39 4.03 -1.84 -2.79
N LEU A 40 3.31 -1.51 -1.73
CA LEU A 40 3.28 -0.19 -1.12
C LEU A 40 3.90 -0.32 0.27
N VAL A 41 4.92 0.49 0.54
CA VAL A 41 5.56 0.52 1.85
C VAL A 41 5.06 1.75 2.57
N ILE A 42 4.35 1.52 3.68
CA ILE A 42 3.73 2.58 4.47
C ILE A 42 4.48 2.67 5.79
N LYS A 43 5.01 3.85 6.08
CA LYS A 43 5.65 4.16 7.36
C LYS A 43 4.76 5.10 8.12
N ALA A 44 4.63 4.89 9.43
CA ALA A 44 3.94 5.83 10.29
C ALA A 44 4.67 5.98 11.61
N LYS A 45 4.56 7.16 12.22
CA LYS A 45 5.12 7.42 13.56
C LYS A 45 4.41 6.63 14.66
N ARG A 46 3.16 6.19 14.44
CA ARG A 46 2.34 5.45 15.41
C ARG A 46 1.70 4.25 14.74
N ARG A 47 1.76 3.08 15.40
CA ARG A 47 1.11 1.84 14.92
C ARG A 47 -0.40 2.01 14.75
N SER A 48 -1.06 2.76 15.64
CA SER A 48 -2.50 3.02 15.55
C SER A 48 -2.88 3.68 14.21
N ALA A 49 -2.05 4.59 13.71
CA ALA A 49 -2.27 5.25 12.43
C ALA A 49 -2.20 4.27 11.25
N LEU A 50 -1.37 3.22 11.32
CA LEU A 50 -1.35 2.16 10.31
C LEU A 50 -2.62 1.31 10.37
N VAL A 51 -3.05 0.93 11.56
CA VAL A 51 -4.27 0.13 11.76
C VAL A 51 -5.50 0.89 11.26
N ASP A 52 -5.59 2.20 11.51
CA ASP A 52 -6.67 3.03 10.98
C ASP A 52 -6.61 3.14 9.46
N LEU A 53 -5.41 3.29 8.89
CA LEU A 53 -5.22 3.33 7.44
C LEU A 53 -5.63 2.01 6.76
N LEU A 54 -5.38 0.86 7.40
CA LEU A 54 -5.78 -0.46 6.88
C LEU A 54 -7.29 -0.61 6.69
N LYS A 55 -8.11 0.12 7.46
CA LYS A 55 -9.58 0.13 7.28
C LYS A 55 -10.02 0.66 5.91
N HIS A 56 -9.15 1.43 5.25
CA HIS A 56 -9.38 1.98 3.93
C HIS A 56 -8.81 1.12 2.79
N VAL A 57 -8.11 0.01 3.11
CA VAL A 57 -7.60 -0.91 2.09
C VAL A 57 -8.74 -1.85 1.66
N PRO A 58 -9.01 -2.00 0.35
CA PRO A 58 -10.03 -2.93 -0.11
C PRO A 58 -9.68 -4.36 0.31
N PRO A 59 -10.61 -5.14 0.88
CA PRO A 59 -10.34 -6.51 1.32
C PRO A 59 -10.08 -7.48 0.16
N THR A 60 -10.41 -7.09 -1.07
CA THR A 60 -10.30 -7.92 -2.26
C THR A 60 -8.99 -7.61 -3.01
N HIS A 61 -8.19 -8.65 -3.27
CA HIS A 61 -6.92 -8.59 -4.02
C HIS A 61 -5.74 -7.86 -3.34
N TRP A 62 -5.86 -7.48 -2.07
CA TRP A 62 -4.78 -6.85 -1.30
C TRP A 62 -4.40 -7.71 -0.10
N GLN A 63 -3.10 -7.81 0.14
CA GLN A 63 -2.52 -8.39 1.35
C GLN A 63 -1.67 -7.33 2.04
N TYR A 64 -1.68 -7.33 3.36
CA TYR A 64 -0.90 -6.43 4.20
C TYR A 64 -0.26 -7.20 5.35
N GLU A 65 0.88 -6.72 5.82
CA GLU A 65 1.64 -7.26 6.95
C GLU A 65 2.13 -6.09 7.82
N LEU A 66 2.11 -6.22 9.15
CA LEU A 66 2.09 -5.10 10.11
C LEU A 66 3.02 -5.27 11.32
#